data_AF-A0A2N0MDU4-F1
#
_entry.id   AF-A0A2N0MDU4-F1
#
_cell.length_a   1.000
_cell.length_b   1.000
_cell.length_c   1.000
_cell.angle_alpha   90.00
_cell.angle_beta   90.00
_cell.angle_gamma   90.00
#
_symmetry.space_group_name_H-M   'P 1'
#
loop_
_entity.id
_entity.type
_entity.pdbx_description
1 polymer ?
#
loop_
_entity_poly.entity_id
_entity_poly.type
_entity_poly.pdbx_seq_one_letter_code
_entity_poly.pdbx_strand_id
1 'polypeptide(L)'
;MLELGEKLRDRYWLGTALHTCSNAASLRGEWQVSREFGERSLALGPNDPPALGVLALLENEVGDSSKGRHYLERLLEVMAVSPPGARAAYSFPVLIIPLAARINGRDDLFEVATEAAHVVLSSTSAPSAYTVTARAGLGFMAAYSADAESAREQYTALRHEGGKLTVLTASVDRLLGLLVHTMGEPSIAVTHFEDALEFCRKAGYRPELAWTCCDYADALLQRAGDGDRSKATSLLDESLAISSELGMRPLMERVLSRREILRA
;
A
#
# COMPACT_ATOMS: atom_id res chain seq x y z
N MET A 1 11.62 14.59 17.30
CA MET A 1 12.14 15.10 16.00
C MET A 1 11.34 16.32 15.53
N LEU A 2 10.01 16.26 15.48
CA LEU A 2 9.16 17.40 15.09
C LEU A 2 9.43 18.68 15.91
N GLU A 3 9.34 18.61 17.25
CA GLU A 3 9.62 19.76 18.13
C GLU A 3 11.04 20.32 17.96
N LEU A 4 12.01 19.46 17.63
CA LEU A 4 13.40 19.86 17.42
C LEU A 4 13.55 20.58 16.07
N GLY A 5 12.92 20.07 15.01
CA GLY A 5 12.89 20.71 13.69
C GLY A 5 12.16 22.06 13.73
N GLU A 6 11.05 22.16 14.47
CA GLU A 6 10.33 23.41 14.70
C GLU A 6 11.19 24.45 15.44
N LYS A 7 11.92 24.02 16.47
CA LYS A 7 12.86 24.89 17.22
C LYS A 7 14.04 25.35 16.38
N LEU A 8 14.59 24.47 15.53
CA LEU A 8 15.78 24.75 14.72
C LEU A 8 15.47 25.49 13.41
N ARG A 9 14.19 25.58 13.00
CA ARG A 9 13.73 26.16 11.72
C ARG A 9 14.42 25.57 10.48
N ASP A 10 14.97 24.36 10.60
CA ASP A 10 15.56 23.64 9.47
C ASP A 10 14.41 23.05 8.63
N ARG A 11 14.20 23.63 7.44
CA ARG A 11 13.11 23.25 6.54
C ARG A 11 13.20 21.79 6.09
N TYR A 12 14.40 21.23 5.96
CA TYR A 12 14.58 19.85 5.53
C TYR A 12 14.14 18.89 6.63
N TRP A 13 14.67 19.03 7.85
CA TRP A 13 14.32 18.15 8.97
C TRP A 13 12.86 18.31 9.41
N LEU A 14 12.32 19.52 9.30
CA LEU A 14 10.90 19.76 9.56
C LEU A 14 10.01 19.06 8.53
N GLY A 15 10.32 19.17 7.23
CA GLY A 15 9.60 18.44 6.17
C GLY A 15 9.65 16.92 6.38
N THR A 16 10.83 16.37 6.67
CA THR A 16 10.98 14.94 6.98
C THR A 16 10.14 14.52 8.18
N ALA A 17 10.14 15.29 9.27
CA ALA A 17 9.32 14.99 10.43
C ALA A 17 7.82 15.02 10.09
N LEU A 18 7.37 16.00 9.32
CA LEU A 18 5.97 16.17 8.94
C LEU A 18 5.47 15.01 8.07
N HIS A 19 6.15 14.65 6.98
CA HIS A 19 5.70 13.51 6.17
C HIS A 19 5.77 12.19 6.94
N THR A 20 6.69 12.05 7.89
CA THR A 20 6.79 10.84 8.72
C THR A 20 5.60 10.75 9.67
N CYS A 21 5.22 11.87 10.30
CA CYS A 21 4.02 11.97 11.12
C CYS A 21 2.74 11.73 10.30
N SER A 22 2.67 12.27 9.09
CA SER A 22 1.57 12.02 8.15
C SER A 22 1.43 10.53 7.87
N ASN A 23 2.51 9.85 7.49
CA ASN A 23 2.49 8.41 7.25
C ASN A 23 2.08 7.61 8.49
N ALA A 24 2.61 7.93 9.67
CA ALA A 24 2.28 7.24 10.91
C ALA A 24 0.79 7.39 11.29
N ALA A 25 0.21 8.55 11.05
CA ALA A 25 -1.22 8.79 11.23
C ALA A 25 -2.05 8.01 10.19
N SER A 26 -1.64 7.99 8.92
CA SER A 26 -2.28 7.17 7.88
C SER A 26 -2.30 5.69 8.24
N LEU A 27 -1.19 5.14 8.75
CA LEU A 27 -1.11 3.75 9.18
C LEU A 27 -2.12 3.40 10.28
N ARG A 28 -2.53 4.36 11.11
CA ARG A 28 -3.55 4.17 12.16
C ARG A 28 -4.97 4.51 11.71
N GLY A 29 -5.15 4.99 10.46
CA GLY A 29 -6.43 5.48 9.97
C GLY A 29 -6.82 6.86 10.51
N GLU A 30 -5.87 7.61 11.07
CA GLU A 30 -6.09 8.98 11.57
C GLU A 30 -6.06 9.98 10.40
N TRP A 31 -7.00 9.87 9.45
CA TRP A 31 -6.94 10.55 8.16
C TRP A 31 -6.81 12.06 8.25
N GLN A 32 -7.53 12.69 9.18
CA GLN A 32 -7.48 14.15 9.31
C GLN A 32 -6.11 14.62 9.81
N VAL A 33 -5.52 13.91 10.78
CA VAL A 33 -4.18 14.19 11.31
C VAL A 33 -3.13 13.96 10.23
N SER A 34 -3.27 12.86 9.47
CA SER A 34 -2.38 12.57 8.35
C SER A 34 -2.40 13.66 7.29
N ARG A 35 -3.60 14.11 6.90
CA ARG A 35 -3.78 15.18 5.92
C ARG A 35 -3.14 16.49 6.38
N GLU A 36 -3.37 16.90 7.62
CA GLU A 36 -2.78 18.12 8.18
C GLU A 36 -1.25 18.09 8.11
N PHE A 37 -0.62 17.00 8.56
CA PHE A 37 0.83 16.88 8.49
C PHE A 37 1.36 16.82 7.05
N GLY A 38 0.66 16.11 6.16
CA GLY A 38 1.04 15.99 4.74
C GLY A 38 0.99 17.36 4.05
N GLU A 39 -0.08 18.11 4.23
CA GLU A 39 -0.25 19.46 3.67
C GLU A 39 0.77 20.45 4.24
N ARG A 40 1.07 20.36 5.55
CA ARG A 40 2.17 21.14 6.15
C ARG A 40 3.53 20.79 5.55
N SER A 41 3.79 19.52 5.23
CA SER A 41 5.02 19.11 4.54
C SER A 41 5.10 19.76 3.15
N LEU A 42 4.01 19.67 2.38
CA LEU A 42 3.93 20.26 1.04
C LEU A 42 4.01 21.80 1.04
N ALA A 43 3.56 22.47 2.11
CA ALA A 43 3.75 23.91 2.26
C ALA A 43 5.23 24.31 2.43
N LEU A 44 6.06 23.42 2.98
CA LEU A 44 7.51 23.64 3.09
C LEU A 44 8.26 23.20 1.83
N GLY A 45 7.84 22.09 1.23
CA GLY A 45 8.41 21.50 0.03
C GLY A 45 7.30 20.96 -0.88
N PRO A 46 6.82 21.76 -1.85
CA PRO A 46 5.71 21.35 -2.72
C PRO A 46 5.99 20.06 -3.51
N ASN A 47 7.27 19.74 -3.73
CA ASN A 47 7.72 18.60 -4.51
C ASN A 47 8.23 17.45 -3.64
N ASP A 48 7.83 17.36 -2.36
CA ASP A 48 8.22 16.30 -1.42
C ASP A 48 7.53 14.95 -1.79
N PRO A 49 8.25 13.97 -2.38
CA PRO A 49 7.61 12.74 -2.89
C PRO A 49 6.92 11.90 -1.81
N PRO A 50 7.48 11.74 -0.58
CA PRO A 50 6.78 11.09 0.52
C PRO A 50 5.43 11.70 0.87
N ALA A 51 5.35 13.02 1.03
CA ALA A 51 4.08 13.68 1.35
C ALA A 51 3.06 13.54 0.22
N LEU A 52 3.47 13.70 -1.04
CA LEU A 52 2.61 13.47 -2.19
C LEU A 52 2.08 12.02 -2.23
N GLY A 53 2.93 11.03 -1.97
CA GLY A 53 2.55 9.62 -1.97
C GLY A 53 1.55 9.26 -0.86
N VAL A 54 1.78 9.74 0.36
CA VAL A 54 0.87 9.51 1.51
C VAL A 54 -0.50 10.14 1.24
N LEU A 55 -0.53 11.39 0.76
CA LEU A 55 -1.78 12.09 0.46
C LEU A 55 -2.52 11.44 -0.73
N ALA A 56 -1.80 11.03 -1.77
CA ALA A 56 -2.38 10.32 -2.90
C ALA A 56 -3.11 9.05 -2.44
N LEU A 57 -2.46 8.23 -1.61
CA LEU A 57 -3.08 7.00 -1.12
C LEU A 57 -4.24 7.31 -0.16
N LEU A 58 -4.05 8.22 0.80
CA LEU A 58 -5.08 8.61 1.76
C LEU A 58 -6.37 9.05 1.07
N GLU A 59 -6.28 9.93 0.07
CA GLU A 59 -7.48 10.42 -0.61
C GLU A 59 -8.17 9.30 -1.41
N ASN A 60 -7.42 8.35 -1.98
CA ASN A 60 -8.02 7.15 -2.56
C ASN A 60 -8.72 6.29 -1.50
N GLU A 61 -8.10 6.05 -0.34
CA GLU A 61 -8.67 5.24 0.75
C GLU A 61 -10.02 5.79 1.25
N VAL A 62 -10.16 7.11 1.37
CA VAL A 62 -11.44 7.74 1.78
C VAL A 62 -12.42 7.99 0.61
N GLY A 63 -12.06 7.60 -0.60
CA GLY A 63 -12.89 7.68 -1.80
C GLY A 63 -12.94 9.05 -2.49
N ASP A 64 -11.95 9.93 -2.27
CA ASP A 64 -11.72 11.14 -3.08
C ASP A 64 -10.68 10.84 -4.18
N SER A 65 -11.09 10.05 -5.18
CA SER A 65 -10.21 9.62 -6.28
C SER A 65 -9.70 10.78 -7.13
N SER A 66 -10.38 11.94 -7.13
CA SER A 66 -9.95 13.14 -7.85
C SER A 66 -8.75 13.77 -7.17
N LYS A 67 -8.80 14.01 -5.86
CA LYS A 67 -7.62 14.49 -5.11
C LYS A 67 -6.50 13.46 -5.07
N GLY A 68 -6.84 12.18 -4.91
CA GLY A 68 -5.85 11.10 -4.97
C GLY A 68 -5.08 11.09 -6.28
N ARG A 69 -5.79 11.25 -7.41
CA ARG A 69 -5.16 11.38 -8.74
C ARG A 69 -4.33 12.65 -8.87
N HIS A 70 -4.82 13.78 -8.37
CA HIS A 70 -4.08 15.05 -8.41
C HIS A 70 -2.71 14.95 -7.71
N TYR A 71 -2.64 14.36 -6.51
CA TYR A 71 -1.37 14.16 -5.82
C TYR A 71 -0.45 13.17 -6.54
N LEU A 72 -1.01 12.13 -7.15
CA LEU A 72 -0.24 11.17 -7.95
C LEU A 72 0.34 11.80 -9.21
N GLU A 73 -0.42 12.64 -9.91
CA GLU A 73 0.06 13.38 -11.09
C GLU A 73 1.22 14.31 -10.72
N ARG A 74 1.09 15.05 -9.61
CA ARG A 74 2.19 15.86 -9.08
C ARG A 74 3.43 15.02 -8.72
N LEU A 75 3.23 13.83 -8.17
CA LEU A 75 4.33 12.91 -7.87
C LEU A 75 5.05 12.46 -9.15
N LEU A 76 4.30 12.23 -10.23
CA LEU A 76 4.86 11.90 -11.55
C LEU A 76 5.57 13.10 -12.21
N GLU A 77 5.07 14.33 -12.04
CA GLU A 77 5.77 15.54 -12.47
C GLU A 77 7.14 15.67 -11.79
N VAL A 78 7.21 15.39 -10.48
CA VAL A 78 8.49 15.37 -9.74
C VAL A 78 9.43 14.28 -10.28
N MET A 79 8.90 13.10 -10.60
CA MET A 79 9.67 12.03 -11.22
C MET A 79 10.23 12.45 -12.59
N ALA A 80 9.40 13.07 -13.44
CA ALA A 80 9.77 13.45 -14.80
C ALA A 80 10.93 14.44 -14.88
N VAL A 81 11.06 15.33 -13.88
CA VAL A 81 12.15 16.32 -13.80
C VAL A 81 13.34 15.85 -12.96
N SER A 82 13.25 14.67 -12.33
CA SER A 82 14.30 14.12 -11.49
C SER A 82 15.29 13.27 -12.29
N PRO A 83 16.60 13.29 -11.95
CA PRO A 83 17.55 12.34 -12.53
C PRO A 83 17.16 10.88 -12.24
N PRO A 84 17.21 9.96 -13.22
CA PRO A 84 16.93 8.55 -13.02
C PRO A 84 17.79 7.91 -11.93
N GLY A 85 17.18 7.06 -11.09
CA GLY A 85 17.87 6.20 -10.14
C GLY A 85 17.04 5.84 -8.91
N ALA A 86 17.68 5.12 -7.97
CA ALA A 86 17.05 4.70 -6.71
C ALA A 86 16.83 5.88 -5.74
N ARG A 87 15.76 6.65 -5.99
CA ARG A 87 15.39 7.86 -5.26
C ARG A 87 13.90 7.85 -4.94
N ALA A 88 13.50 8.65 -3.96
CA ALA A 88 12.09 8.82 -3.58
C ALA A 88 11.18 9.19 -4.78
N ALA A 89 11.65 10.05 -5.68
CA ALA A 89 10.90 10.43 -6.88
C ALA A 89 10.52 9.24 -7.78
N TYR A 90 11.30 8.15 -7.79
CA TYR A 90 10.99 6.92 -8.53
C TYR A 90 10.34 5.85 -7.64
N SER A 91 10.79 5.69 -6.40
CA SER A 91 10.30 4.61 -5.53
C SER A 91 8.85 4.80 -5.08
N PHE A 92 8.38 6.04 -4.89
CA PHE A 92 7.01 6.28 -4.43
C PHE A 92 5.96 6.01 -5.51
N PRO A 93 6.10 6.48 -6.78
CA PRO A 93 5.19 6.07 -7.86
C PRO A 93 5.03 4.55 -7.97
N VAL A 94 6.15 3.81 -7.88
CA VAL A 94 6.16 2.34 -8.02
C VAL A 94 5.24 1.64 -7.03
N LEU A 95 5.11 2.15 -5.81
CA LEU A 95 4.23 1.57 -4.80
C LEU A 95 2.82 2.17 -4.83
N ILE A 96 2.70 3.49 -4.97
CA ILE A 96 1.41 4.17 -4.85
C ILE A 96 0.50 3.87 -6.04
N ILE A 97 1.04 3.75 -7.26
CA ILE A 97 0.25 3.44 -8.45
C ILE A 97 -0.53 2.12 -8.30
N PRO A 98 0.11 0.97 -8.03
CA PRO A 98 -0.63 -0.29 -7.90
C PRO A 98 -1.55 -0.33 -6.69
N LEU A 99 -1.21 0.32 -5.57
CA LEU A 99 -2.12 0.42 -4.43
C LEU A 99 -3.37 1.24 -4.78
N ALA A 100 -3.22 2.39 -5.45
CA ALA A 100 -4.34 3.18 -5.92
C ALA A 100 -5.20 2.41 -6.93
N ALA A 101 -4.58 1.66 -7.84
CA ALA A 101 -5.29 0.81 -8.80
C ALA A 101 -6.14 -0.27 -8.11
N ARG A 102 -5.66 -0.88 -7.02
CA ARG A 102 -6.46 -1.84 -6.24
C ARG A 102 -7.70 -1.21 -5.60
N ILE A 103 -7.63 0.09 -5.30
CA ILE A 103 -8.74 0.84 -4.70
C ILE A 103 -9.75 1.27 -5.77
N ASN A 104 -9.28 1.79 -6.91
CA ASN A 104 -10.12 2.47 -7.89
C ASN A 104 -10.31 1.70 -9.23
N GLY A 105 -9.65 0.56 -9.40
CA GLY A 105 -9.78 -0.31 -10.57
C GLY A 105 -9.12 0.22 -11.85
N ARG A 106 -8.18 1.17 -11.78
CA ARG A 106 -7.49 1.74 -12.94
C ARG A 106 -6.02 1.37 -12.98
N ASP A 107 -5.58 0.77 -14.07
CA ASP A 107 -4.21 0.31 -14.33
C ASP A 107 -3.46 1.18 -15.36
N ASP A 108 -4.02 2.35 -15.71
CA ASP A 108 -3.52 3.24 -16.78
C ASP A 108 -2.09 3.76 -16.54
N LEU A 109 -1.57 3.63 -15.32
CA LEU A 109 -0.22 4.05 -14.94
C LEU A 109 0.74 2.88 -14.67
N PHE A 110 0.36 1.63 -14.93
CA PHE A 110 1.20 0.46 -14.63
C PHE A 110 2.48 0.41 -15.46
N GLU A 111 2.44 0.83 -16.71
CA GLU A 111 3.64 0.93 -17.55
C GLU A 111 4.65 1.91 -16.93
N VAL A 112 4.18 3.09 -16.52
CA VAL A 112 5.00 4.11 -15.84
C VAL A 112 5.60 3.57 -14.53
N ALA A 113 4.81 2.87 -13.72
CA ALA A 113 5.29 2.25 -12.48
C ALA A 113 6.33 1.16 -12.75
N THR A 114 6.14 0.37 -13.81
CA THR A 114 7.05 -0.72 -14.21
C THR A 114 8.41 -0.15 -14.65
N GLU A 115 8.40 0.86 -15.51
CA GLU A 115 9.62 1.55 -15.94
C GLU A 115 10.37 2.16 -14.76
N ALA A 116 9.66 2.84 -13.85
CA ALA A 116 10.26 3.41 -12.65
C ALA A 116 10.86 2.32 -11.74
N ALA A 117 10.21 1.16 -11.61
CA ALA A 117 10.73 0.04 -10.84
C ALA A 117 12.04 -0.48 -11.43
N HIS A 118 12.14 -0.63 -12.75
CA HIS A 118 13.37 -1.04 -13.44
C HIS A 118 14.50 -0.02 -13.28
N VAL A 119 14.18 1.28 -13.30
CA VAL A 119 15.17 2.35 -13.01
C VAL A 119 15.72 2.22 -11.58
N VAL A 120 14.87 1.90 -10.59
CA VAL A 120 15.32 1.68 -9.21
C VAL A 120 16.18 0.42 -9.12
N LEU A 121 15.72 -0.70 -9.70
CA LEU A 121 16.37 -2.01 -9.61
C LEU A 121 17.70 -2.09 -10.39
N SER A 122 17.87 -1.29 -11.44
CA SER A 122 19.13 -1.21 -12.20
C SER A 122 20.20 -0.36 -11.51
N SER A 123 19.85 0.37 -10.43
CA SER A 123 20.79 1.19 -9.69
C SER A 123 21.70 0.33 -8.82
N THR A 124 23.02 0.39 -9.08
CA THR A 124 24.05 -0.42 -8.40
C THR A 124 24.18 -0.16 -6.90
N SER A 125 23.72 0.99 -6.42
CA SER A 125 23.80 1.42 -5.02
C SER A 125 22.41 1.69 -4.41
N ALA A 126 21.37 1.05 -4.94
CA ALA A 126 20.02 1.20 -4.42
C ALA A 126 19.93 0.84 -2.93
N PRO A 127 19.42 1.73 -2.07
CA PRO A 127 19.07 1.38 -0.69
C PRO A 127 18.12 0.17 -0.67
N SER A 128 18.37 -0.79 0.22
CA SER A 128 17.56 -2.02 0.34
C SER A 128 16.05 -1.73 0.41
N ALA A 129 15.63 -0.69 1.15
CA ALA A 129 14.24 -0.29 1.24
C ALA A 129 13.61 0.07 -0.12
N TYR A 130 14.36 0.70 -1.03
CA TYR A 130 13.88 1.04 -2.36
C TYR A 130 13.84 -0.18 -3.29
N THR A 131 14.80 -1.10 -3.16
CA THR A 131 14.75 -2.39 -3.87
C THR A 131 13.52 -3.19 -3.46
N VAL A 132 13.25 -3.31 -2.15
CA VAL A 132 12.06 -3.99 -1.63
C VAL A 132 10.79 -3.31 -2.12
N THR A 133 10.74 -1.97 -2.10
CA THR A 133 9.59 -1.19 -2.60
C THR A 133 9.37 -1.41 -4.09
N ALA A 134 10.44 -1.44 -4.90
CA ALA A 134 10.32 -1.67 -6.33
C ALA A 134 9.78 -3.07 -6.64
N ARG A 135 10.31 -4.09 -5.97
CA ARG A 135 9.81 -5.48 -6.03
C ARG A 135 8.36 -5.58 -5.55
N ALA A 136 8.00 -4.85 -4.50
CA ALA A 136 6.64 -4.85 -3.97
C ALA A 136 5.64 -4.22 -4.93
N GLY A 137 5.99 -3.09 -5.56
CA GLY A 137 5.16 -2.46 -6.60
C GLY A 137 4.90 -3.40 -7.77
N LEU A 138 5.96 -4.02 -8.32
CA LEU A 138 5.85 -5.07 -9.35
C LEU A 138 4.97 -6.24 -8.87
N GLY A 139 5.11 -6.64 -7.61
CA GLY A 139 4.33 -7.72 -7.02
C GLY A 139 2.84 -7.40 -6.93
N PHE A 140 2.48 -6.19 -6.50
CA PHE A 140 1.08 -5.76 -6.47
C PHE A 140 0.48 -5.68 -7.88
N MET A 141 1.24 -5.25 -8.89
CA MET A 141 0.80 -5.27 -10.28
C MET A 141 0.59 -6.70 -10.79
N ALA A 142 1.52 -7.62 -10.50
CA ALA A 142 1.36 -9.04 -10.86
C ALA A 142 0.10 -9.66 -10.21
N ALA A 143 -0.13 -9.37 -8.93
CA ALA A 143 -1.32 -9.84 -8.22
C ALA A 143 -2.61 -9.21 -8.76
N TYR A 144 -2.58 -7.94 -9.19
CA TYR A 144 -3.71 -7.25 -9.81
C TYR A 144 -4.07 -7.87 -11.16
N SER A 145 -3.07 -8.14 -12.00
CA SER A 145 -3.26 -8.69 -13.35
C SER A 145 -3.36 -10.21 -13.41
N ALA A 146 -3.34 -10.88 -12.25
CA ALA A 146 -3.29 -12.34 -12.13
C ALA A 146 -2.14 -13.01 -12.91
N ASP A 147 -0.99 -12.33 -12.99
CA ASP A 147 0.22 -12.83 -13.65
C ASP A 147 1.03 -13.74 -12.72
N ALA A 148 0.86 -15.05 -12.88
CA ALA A 148 1.51 -16.07 -12.07
C ALA A 148 3.04 -16.15 -12.29
N GLU A 149 3.56 -15.74 -13.45
CA GLU A 149 5.00 -15.77 -13.72
C GLU A 149 5.69 -14.62 -12.99
N SER A 150 5.21 -13.39 -13.21
CA SER A 150 5.71 -12.22 -12.50
C SER A 150 5.52 -12.35 -10.99
N ALA A 151 4.40 -12.92 -10.54
CA ALA A 151 4.15 -13.13 -9.11
C ALA A 151 5.21 -14.03 -8.46
N ARG A 152 5.64 -15.09 -9.15
CA ARG A 152 6.67 -16.02 -8.66
C ARG A 152 8.05 -15.37 -8.60
N GLU A 153 8.38 -14.53 -9.57
CA GLU A 153 9.62 -13.76 -9.55
C GLU A 153 9.66 -12.85 -8.31
N GLN A 154 8.60 -12.07 -8.09
CA GLN A 154 8.56 -11.12 -6.97
C GLN A 154 8.48 -11.84 -5.62
N TYR A 155 7.75 -12.95 -5.52
CA TYR A 155 7.70 -13.77 -4.29
C TYR A 155 9.09 -14.28 -3.92
N THR A 156 9.85 -14.81 -4.89
CA THR A 156 11.21 -15.31 -4.67
C THR A 156 12.12 -14.22 -4.13
N ALA A 157 11.98 -12.99 -4.65
CA ALA A 157 12.76 -11.83 -4.21
C ALA A 157 12.34 -11.31 -2.82
N LEU A 158 11.07 -11.46 -2.43
CA LEU A 158 10.50 -10.82 -1.24
C LEU A 158 10.28 -11.76 -0.05
N ARG A 159 10.31 -13.08 -0.21
CA ARG A 159 9.93 -14.04 0.86
C ARG A 159 10.73 -13.92 2.17
N HIS A 160 11.90 -13.29 2.13
CA HIS A 160 12.76 -13.07 3.31
C HIS A 160 12.51 -11.70 3.98
N GLU A 161 11.59 -10.90 3.43
CA GLU A 161 11.23 -9.57 3.89
C GLU A 161 9.94 -9.56 4.74
N GLY A 162 9.39 -10.74 5.06
CA GLY A 162 8.22 -10.88 5.93
C GLY A 162 8.40 -10.25 7.31
N GLY A 163 7.29 -9.88 7.95
CA GLY A 163 7.25 -9.14 9.22
C GLY A 163 7.61 -7.66 9.11
N LYS A 164 7.65 -7.10 7.89
CA LYS A 164 8.03 -5.72 7.61
C LYS A 164 6.92 -4.98 6.85
N LEU A 165 6.95 -3.65 6.94
CA LEU A 165 6.24 -2.78 6.01
C LEU A 165 7.14 -2.41 4.82
N THR A 166 6.53 -2.30 3.65
CA THR A 166 7.08 -1.53 2.53
C THR A 166 7.21 -0.05 2.90
N VAL A 167 7.94 0.74 2.10
CA VAL A 167 8.04 2.19 2.33
C VAL A 167 6.63 2.78 2.37
N LEU A 168 6.25 3.35 3.51
CA LEU A 168 4.93 3.90 3.85
C LEU A 168 3.89 2.92 4.42
N THR A 169 3.27 2.02 3.64
CA THR A 169 1.90 1.58 3.99
C THR A 169 1.58 0.09 3.97
N ALA A 170 2.15 -0.72 3.08
CA ALA A 170 1.67 -2.10 2.88
C ALA A 170 2.55 -3.14 3.59
N SER A 171 1.91 -4.12 4.23
CA SER A 171 2.54 -5.31 4.79
C SER A 171 3.16 -6.16 3.69
N VAL A 172 4.42 -6.54 3.88
CA VAL A 172 5.08 -7.49 2.98
C VAL A 172 4.38 -8.85 3.06
N ASP A 173 3.92 -9.28 4.23
CA ASP A 173 3.23 -10.56 4.40
C ASP A 173 1.89 -10.58 3.64
N ARG A 174 1.12 -9.47 3.66
CA ARG A 174 -0.10 -9.38 2.84
C ARG A 174 0.23 -9.56 1.36
N LEU A 175 1.28 -8.89 0.88
CA LEU A 175 1.73 -9.03 -0.51
C LEU A 175 2.18 -10.47 -0.81
N LEU A 176 2.96 -11.11 0.06
CA LEU A 176 3.37 -12.51 -0.13
C LEU A 176 2.16 -13.44 -0.22
N GLY A 177 1.14 -13.22 0.62
CA GLY A 177 -0.14 -13.94 0.56
C GLY A 177 -0.84 -13.77 -0.79
N LEU A 178 -0.91 -12.54 -1.31
CA LEU A 178 -1.45 -12.24 -2.63
C LEU A 178 -0.66 -12.93 -3.75
N LEU A 179 0.67 -12.86 -3.73
CA LEU A 179 1.53 -13.44 -4.77
C LEU A 179 1.39 -14.96 -4.84
N VAL A 180 1.45 -15.62 -3.67
CA VAL A 180 1.29 -17.07 -3.56
C VAL A 180 -0.12 -17.51 -3.99
N HIS A 181 -1.13 -16.71 -3.66
CA HIS A 181 -2.48 -16.93 -4.13
C HIS A 181 -2.56 -16.84 -5.68
N THR A 182 -1.96 -15.80 -6.28
CA THR A 182 -1.85 -15.65 -7.74
C THR A 182 -1.08 -16.79 -8.40
N MET A 183 -0.10 -17.37 -7.71
CA MET A 183 0.65 -18.55 -8.18
C MET A 183 -0.16 -19.86 -8.14
N GLY A 184 -1.35 -19.87 -7.53
CA GLY A 184 -2.19 -21.07 -7.40
C GLY A 184 -1.81 -21.98 -6.23
N GLU A 185 -1.15 -21.43 -5.20
CA GLU A 185 -0.67 -22.18 -4.02
C GLU A 185 -1.42 -21.77 -2.73
N PRO A 186 -2.75 -21.92 -2.66
CA PRO A 186 -3.60 -21.26 -1.66
C PRO A 186 -3.33 -21.68 -0.20
N SER A 187 -2.73 -22.85 0.03
CA SER A 187 -2.36 -23.29 1.38
C SER A 187 -1.21 -22.48 1.97
N ILE A 188 -0.24 -22.05 1.16
CA ILE A 188 0.88 -21.22 1.62
C ILE A 188 0.41 -19.77 1.80
N ALA A 189 -0.51 -19.30 0.95
CA ALA A 189 -1.08 -17.96 1.04
C ALA A 189 -1.74 -17.69 2.41
N VAL A 190 -2.43 -18.70 2.97
CA VAL A 190 -3.05 -18.65 4.30
C VAL A 190 -2.05 -18.24 5.38
N THR A 191 -0.86 -18.84 5.41
CA THR A 191 0.16 -18.53 6.43
C THR A 191 0.58 -17.07 6.36
N HIS A 192 0.86 -16.56 5.15
CA HIS A 192 1.24 -15.17 4.97
C HIS A 192 0.14 -14.17 5.34
N PHE A 193 -1.12 -14.50 5.06
CA PHE A 193 -2.22 -13.66 5.50
C PHE A 193 -2.36 -13.64 7.03
N GLU A 194 -2.20 -14.78 7.71
CA GLU A 194 -2.23 -14.83 9.18
C GLU A 194 -1.09 -14.01 9.81
N ASP A 195 0.13 -14.13 9.26
CA ASP A 195 1.28 -13.33 9.69
C ASP A 195 1.00 -11.83 9.51
N ALA A 196 0.39 -11.44 8.40
CA ALA A 196 -0.02 -10.05 8.13
C ALA A 196 -1.07 -9.55 9.14
N LEU A 197 -2.06 -10.39 9.50
CA LEU A 197 -3.07 -10.06 10.49
C LEU A 197 -2.45 -9.87 11.88
N GLU A 198 -1.59 -10.80 12.33
CA GLU A 198 -0.89 -10.68 13.61
C GLU A 198 -0.05 -9.41 13.67
N PHE A 199 0.73 -9.17 12.62
CA PHE A 199 1.57 -7.99 12.49
C PHE A 199 0.76 -6.68 12.60
N CYS A 200 -0.32 -6.56 11.82
CA CYS A 200 -1.13 -5.34 11.81
C CYS A 200 -1.87 -5.12 13.13
N ARG A 201 -2.40 -6.19 13.75
CA ARG A 201 -3.05 -6.10 15.07
C ARG A 201 -2.08 -5.64 16.15
N LYS A 202 -0.87 -6.22 16.18
CA LYS A 202 0.17 -5.85 17.15
C LYS A 202 0.64 -4.40 16.97
N ALA A 203 0.76 -3.95 15.74
CA ALA A 203 1.24 -2.60 15.42
C ALA A 203 0.13 -1.53 15.44
N GLY A 204 -1.14 -1.92 15.46
CA GLY A 204 -2.28 -1.00 15.35
C GLY A 204 -2.46 -0.42 13.95
N TYR A 205 -2.04 -1.14 12.90
CA TYR A 205 -2.14 -0.70 11.51
C TYR A 205 -3.50 -1.01 10.92
N ARG A 206 -4.49 -0.18 11.26
CA ARG A 206 -5.91 -0.46 11.04
C ARG A 206 -6.33 -0.56 9.57
N PRO A 207 -5.93 0.36 8.66
CA PRO A 207 -6.32 0.27 7.26
C PRO A 207 -5.74 -0.99 6.59
N GLU A 208 -4.47 -1.30 6.85
CA GLU A 208 -3.80 -2.48 6.31
C GLU A 208 -4.42 -3.77 6.87
N LEU A 209 -4.82 -3.79 8.15
CA LEU A 209 -5.60 -4.90 8.73
C LEU A 209 -6.91 -5.13 7.97
N ALA A 210 -7.66 -4.07 7.68
CA ALA A 210 -8.93 -4.17 6.96
C ALA A 210 -8.74 -4.71 5.54
N TRP A 211 -7.73 -4.23 4.81
CA TRP A 211 -7.37 -4.75 3.47
C TRP A 211 -6.92 -6.21 3.53
N THR A 212 -6.08 -6.57 4.50
CA THR A 212 -5.62 -7.96 4.71
C THR A 212 -6.81 -8.88 4.94
N CYS A 213 -7.77 -8.50 5.79
CA CYS A 213 -8.98 -9.29 6.02
C CYS A 213 -9.79 -9.52 4.74
N CYS A 214 -9.97 -8.48 3.91
CA CYS A 214 -10.71 -8.59 2.66
C CYS A 214 -9.97 -9.48 1.64
N ASP A 215 -8.67 -9.26 1.45
CA ASP A 215 -7.85 -10.04 0.52
C ASP A 215 -7.76 -11.51 0.94
N TYR A 216 -7.65 -11.76 2.25
CA TYR A 216 -7.61 -13.13 2.78
C TYR A 216 -8.97 -13.82 2.64
N ALA A 217 -10.08 -13.12 2.87
CA ALA A 217 -11.40 -13.65 2.62
C ALA A 217 -11.58 -14.06 1.15
N ASP A 218 -11.14 -13.22 0.20
CA ASP A 218 -11.16 -13.55 -1.24
C ASP A 218 -10.38 -14.85 -1.52
N ALA A 219 -9.19 -15.01 -0.94
CA ALA A 219 -8.37 -16.21 -1.12
C ALA A 219 -9.03 -17.49 -0.53
N LEU A 220 -9.66 -17.39 0.63
CA LEU A 220 -10.40 -18.49 1.26
C LEU A 220 -11.61 -18.92 0.44
N LEU A 221 -12.37 -17.94 -0.09
CA LEU A 221 -13.54 -18.24 -0.92
C LEU A 221 -13.17 -18.96 -2.21
N GLN A 222 -12.02 -18.63 -2.81
CA GLN A 222 -11.51 -19.33 -3.99
C GLN A 222 -10.99 -20.74 -3.66
N ARG A 223 -10.34 -20.92 -2.50
CA ARG A 223 -9.86 -22.23 -2.05
C ARG A 223 -11.01 -23.21 -1.78
N ALA A 224 -12.14 -22.70 -1.26
CA ALA A 224 -13.37 -23.44 -0.99
C ALA A 224 -13.17 -24.71 -0.13
N GLY A 225 -12.26 -24.65 0.86
CA GLY A 225 -12.04 -25.72 1.82
C GLY A 225 -13.05 -25.71 2.97
N ASP A 226 -13.02 -26.77 3.78
CA ASP A 226 -13.87 -26.88 4.96
C ASP A 226 -13.59 -25.74 5.95
N GLY A 227 -14.65 -25.02 6.35
CA GLY A 227 -14.56 -23.87 7.26
C GLY A 227 -14.17 -22.55 6.62
N ASP A 228 -13.72 -22.53 5.35
CA ASP A 228 -13.28 -21.32 4.65
C ASP A 228 -14.39 -20.28 4.54
N ARG A 229 -15.60 -20.71 4.22
CA ARG A 229 -16.76 -19.81 4.13
C ARG A 229 -17.05 -19.10 5.46
N SER A 230 -16.95 -19.84 6.57
CA SER A 230 -17.18 -19.28 7.92
C SER A 230 -16.09 -18.27 8.30
N LYS A 231 -14.84 -18.63 8.03
CA LYS A 231 -13.69 -17.76 8.28
C LYS A 231 -13.70 -16.51 7.40
N ALA A 232 -13.97 -16.66 6.10
CA ALA A 232 -14.11 -15.55 5.17
C ALA A 232 -15.23 -14.59 5.60
N THR A 233 -16.36 -15.11 6.08
CA THR A 233 -17.44 -14.27 6.64
C THR A 233 -16.95 -13.45 7.83
N SER A 234 -16.25 -14.08 8.77
CA SER A 234 -15.70 -13.40 9.96
C SER A 234 -14.69 -12.30 9.59
N LEU A 235 -13.81 -12.59 8.62
CA LEU A 235 -12.82 -11.63 8.11
C LEU A 235 -13.49 -10.44 7.40
N LEU A 236 -14.53 -10.70 6.58
CA LEU A 236 -15.28 -9.63 5.92
C LEU A 236 -16.04 -8.77 6.93
N ASP A 237 -16.57 -9.34 8.02
CA ASP A 237 -17.21 -8.59 9.09
C ASP A 237 -16.19 -7.69 9.83
N GLU A 238 -14.98 -8.18 10.14
CA GLU A 238 -13.89 -7.38 10.72
C GLU A 238 -13.45 -6.26 9.77
N SER A 239 -13.26 -6.58 8.48
CA SER A 239 -12.89 -5.61 7.44
C SER A 239 -13.94 -4.51 7.31
N LEU A 240 -15.24 -4.87 7.30
CA LEU A 240 -16.34 -3.91 7.22
C LEU A 240 -16.40 -3.01 8.46
N ALA A 241 -16.22 -3.58 9.66
CA ALA A 241 -16.24 -2.82 10.90
C ALA A 241 -15.15 -1.74 10.91
N ILE A 242 -13.91 -2.12 10.59
CA ILE A 242 -12.78 -1.19 10.55
C ILE A 242 -12.96 -0.15 9.44
N SER A 243 -13.26 -0.59 8.22
CA SER A 243 -13.42 0.32 7.07
C SER A 243 -14.58 1.31 7.27
N SER A 244 -15.66 0.90 7.92
CA SER A 244 -16.79 1.78 8.26
C SER A 244 -16.40 2.83 9.31
N GLU A 245 -15.69 2.43 10.37
CA GLU A 245 -15.22 3.38 11.40
C GLU A 245 -14.24 4.41 10.84
N LEU A 246 -13.36 3.96 9.93
CA LEU A 246 -12.36 4.81 9.29
C LEU A 246 -12.91 5.59 8.09
N GLY A 247 -14.12 5.30 7.60
CA GLY A 247 -14.68 5.92 6.40
C GLY A 247 -13.95 5.54 5.10
N MET A 248 -13.38 4.33 5.03
CA MET A 248 -12.71 3.78 3.85
C MET A 248 -13.71 3.30 2.80
N ARG A 249 -14.44 4.24 2.19
CA ARG A 249 -15.62 3.96 1.33
C ARG A 249 -15.37 2.91 0.23
N PRO A 250 -14.27 2.96 -0.54
CA PRO A 250 -14.03 1.95 -1.59
C PRO A 250 -13.86 0.52 -1.04
N LEU A 251 -13.19 0.37 0.11
CA LEU A 251 -13.05 -0.94 0.75
C LEU A 251 -14.40 -1.42 1.30
N MET A 252 -15.20 -0.53 1.89
CA MET A 252 -16.56 -0.87 2.36
C MET A 252 -17.41 -1.43 1.22
N GLU A 253 -17.43 -0.76 0.06
CA GLU A 253 -18.17 -1.19 -1.13
C GLU A 253 -17.70 -2.56 -1.62
N ARG A 254 -16.38 -2.77 -1.67
CA ARG A 254 -15.79 -4.07 -2.04
C ARG A 254 -16.23 -5.18 -1.08
N VAL A 255 -16.15 -4.94 0.23
CA VAL A 255 -16.52 -5.92 1.26
C VAL A 255 -18.01 -6.25 1.20
N LEU A 256 -18.88 -5.24 1.03
CA LEU A 256 -20.33 -5.45 0.89
C LEU A 256 -20.67 -6.31 -0.32
N SER A 257 -20.04 -6.07 -1.47
CA SER A 257 -20.19 -6.90 -2.68
C SER A 257 -19.82 -8.37 -2.41
N ARG A 258 -18.75 -8.64 -1.66
CA ARG A 258 -18.37 -10.02 -1.28
C ARG A 258 -19.36 -10.70 -0.35
N ARG A 259 -19.92 -9.95 0.60
CA ARG A 259 -20.96 -10.46 1.52
C ARG A 259 -22.25 -10.81 0.79
N GLU A 260 -22.61 -10.07 -0.25
CA GLU A 260 -23.76 -10.39 -1.10
C GLU A 260 -23.56 -11.72 -1.84
N ILE A 261 -22.38 -11.93 -2.43
CA ILE A 261 -22.00 -13.21 -3.06
C ILE A 261 -22.10 -14.37 -2.08
N LEU A 262 -21.72 -14.17 -0.82
CA LEU A 262 -21.81 -15.19 0.22
C LEU A 262 -23.24 -15.49 0.70
N ARG A 263 -24.21 -14.62 0.39
CA ARG A 263 -25.62 -14.81 0.77
C ARG A 263 -26.45 -15.41 -0.36
N ALA A 264 -25.99 -15.29 -1.60
CA ALA A 264 -26.53 -15.98 -2.77
C ALA A 264 -26.21 -17.49 -2.74
#